data_AF-A0A3N5JK72-F1
#
_entry.id   AF-A0A3N5JK72-F1
#
_cell.length_a   1.000
_cell.length_b   1.000
_cell.length_c   1.000
_cell.angle_alpha   90.00
_cell.angle_beta   90.00
_cell.angle_gamma   90.00
#
_symmetry.space_group_name_H-M   'P 1'
#
loop_
_entity.id
_entity.type
_entity.pdbx_description
1 polymer ?
#
loop_
_entity_poly.entity_id
_entity_poly.type
_entity_poly.pdbx_seq_one_letter_code
_entity_poly.pdbx_strand_id
1 'polypeptide(L)' 'MATLSVYNMAGQKVATLSDGLHQAGTFKVSWNGLDDLGCPVNSGLYIYRLETENLSRTKKMIIVR' A
#
# COMPACT_ATOMS: atom_id res chain seq x y z
N MET A 1 11.51 6.68 9.55
CA MET A 1 10.07 6.72 9.13
C MET A 1 9.78 5.55 8.21
N ALA A 2 8.54 5.03 8.16
CA ALA A 2 8.13 3.97 7.25
C ALA A 2 6.77 4.32 6.61
N THR A 3 6.68 4.10 5.29
CA THR A 3 5.50 4.40 4.49
C THR A 3 5.12 3.17 3.68
N LEU A 4 3.84 2.77 3.73
CA LEU A 4 3.28 1.68 2.95
C LEU A 4 2.22 2.25 2.01
N SER A 5 2.51 2.24 0.72
CA SER A 5 1.63 2.79 -0.32
C SER A 5 1.20 1.73 -1.32
N VAL A 6 0.03 1.92 -1.93
CA VAL A 6 -0.57 1.09 -2.97
C VAL A 6 -0.64 1.90 -4.26
N TYR A 7 -0.34 1.24 -5.38
CA TYR A 7 -0.31 1.80 -6.72
C TYR A 7 -1.09 0.92 -7.68
N ASN A 8 -1.71 1.54 -8.68
CA ASN A 8 -2.25 0.82 -9.83
C ASN A 8 -1.16 0.50 -10.87
N MET A 9 -1.52 -0.22 -11.94
CA MET A 9 -0.58 -0.60 -13.00
C MET A 9 -0.04 0.57 -13.84
N ALA A 10 -0.70 1.73 -13.78
CA ALA A 10 -0.19 2.95 -14.40
C ALA A 10 0.84 3.68 -13.50
N GLY A 11 1.15 3.13 -12.32
CA GLY A 11 2.06 3.74 -11.34
C GLY A 11 1.45 4.87 -10.53
N GLN A 12 0.14 5.12 -10.65
CA GLN A 12 -0.54 6.13 -9.84
C GLN A 12 -0.74 5.59 -8.43
N LYS A 13 -0.42 6.42 -7.42
CA LYS A 13 -0.68 6.08 -6.01
C LYS A 13 -2.19 6.11 -5.77
N VAL A 14 -2.71 5.01 -5.23
CA VAL A 14 -4.14 4.79 -5.00
C VAL A 14 -4.48 4.93 -3.52
N ALA A 15 -3.63 4.40 -2.64
CA ALA A 15 -3.84 4.47 -1.21
C ALA A 15 -2.52 4.56 -0.44
N THR A 16 -2.50 5.26 0.68
CA THR A 16 -1.45 5.17 1.69
C THR A 16 -2.00 4.43 2.91
N LEU A 17 -1.49 3.22 3.14
CA LEU A 17 -2.00 2.32 4.19
C LEU A 17 -1.37 2.57 5.56
N SER A 18 -0.16 3.15 5.56
CA SER A 18 0.58 3.50 6.77
C SER A 18 1.61 4.56 6.41
N ASP A 19 1.74 5.59 7.22
CA ASP A 19 2.77 6.61 7.06
C ASP A 19 3.18 7.17 8.42
N GLY A 20 4.43 6.95 8.83
CA GLY A 20 4.95 7.53 10.06
C GLY A 20 6.06 6.75 10.74
N LEU A 21 6.27 7.05 12.01
CA LEU A 21 7.26 6.37 12.84
C LEU A 21 6.65 5.09 13.41
N HIS A 22 7.29 3.97 13.10
CA HIS A 22 6.96 2.67 13.67
C HIS A 22 8.12 2.23 14.57
N GLN A 23 7.81 1.77 15.78
CA GLN A 23 8.80 1.13 16.64
C GLN A 23 9.28 -0.17 16.00
N ALA A 24 10.45 -0.66 16.43
CA ALA A 24 10.92 -1.97 15.98
C ALA A 24 9.91 -3.06 16.38
N GLY A 25 9.52 -3.89 15.41
CA GLY A 25 8.51 -4.93 15.63
C GLY A 25 7.86 -5.41 14.34
N THR A 26 6.88 -6.30 14.49
CA THR A 26 6.07 -6.79 13.37
C THR A 26 4.72 -6.09 13.37
N PHE A 27 4.35 -5.49 12.24
CA PHE A 27 3.06 -4.85 12.03
C PHE A 27 2.29 -5.59 10.93
N LYS A 28 0.97 -5.66 11.10
CA LYS A 28 0.06 -6.14 10.07
C LYS A 28 -0.80 -4.97 9.63
N VAL A 29 -0.85 -4.76 8.32
CA VAL A 29 -1.69 -3.73 7.70
C VAL A 29 -2.57 -4.42 6.68
N SER A 30 -3.87 -4.15 6.75
CA SER A 30 -4.87 -4.71 5.83
C SER A 30 -5.41 -3.60 4.96
N TRP A 31 -5.41 -3.83 3.65
CA TRP A 31 -6.09 -2.94 2.71
C TRP A 31 -7.50 -3.43 2.45
N ASN A 32 -8.47 -2.53 2.55
CA ASN A 32 -9.89 -2.81 2.33
C ASN A 32 -10.34 -2.62 0.87
N GLY A 33 -9.41 -2.30 -0.04
CA GLY A 33 -9.74 -2.03 -1.45
C GLY A 33 -10.41 -0.68 -1.68
N LEU A 34 -10.21 0.29 -0.79
CA LEU A 34 -10.58 1.69 -0.99
C LEU A 34 -9.35 2.53 -1.34
N ASP A 35 -9.54 3.57 -2.14
CA ASP A 35 -8.52 4.61 -2.35
C ASP A 35 -8.47 5.60 -1.18
N ASP A 36 -7.53 6.56 -1.24
CA ASP A 36 -7.37 7.62 -0.22
C ASP A 36 -8.62 8.52 -0.07
N LEU A 37 -9.54 8.51 -1.03
CA LEU A 37 -10.82 9.25 -0.98
C LEU A 37 -11.96 8.40 -0.41
N GLY A 38 -11.70 7.15 -0.02
CA GLY A 38 -12.70 6.20 0.48
C GLY A 38 -13.53 5.54 -0.62
N CYS A 39 -13.16 5.71 -1.89
CA CYS A 39 -13.86 5.12 -3.02
C CYS A 39 -13.35 3.69 -3.31
N PRO A 40 -14.25 2.74 -3.63
CA PRO A 40 -13.86 1.39 -3.98
C PRO A 40 -13.06 1.35 -5.29
N VAL A 41 -11.89 0.72 -5.27
CA VAL A 41 -11.04 0.56 -6.48
C VAL A 41 -11.51 -0.63 -7.33
N ASN A 42 -11.21 -0.70 -8.61
CA ASN A 42 -11.63 -1.83 -9.44
C ASN A 42 -10.92 -3.16 -9.09
N SER A 43 -11.51 -4.28 -9.48
CA SER A 43 -10.79 -5.57 -9.47
C SER A 43 -9.59 -5.50 -10.40
N GLY A 44 -8.47 -6.09 -10.01
CA GLY A 44 -7.26 -6.05 -10.81
C GLY A 44 -5.96 -6.21 -10.02
N LEU A 45 -4.85 -6.09 -10.75
CA LEU A 45 -3.51 -6.14 -10.18
C LEU A 45 -3.12 -4.76 -9.62
N TYR A 46 -2.62 -4.77 -8.40
CA TYR A 46 -2.09 -3.61 -7.70
C TYR A 46 -0.70 -3.93 -7.17
N ILE A 47 0.09 -2.88 -6.98
CA ILE A 47 1.43 -2.96 -6.43
C ILE A 47 1.41 -2.24 -5.09
N TYR A 48 1.97 -2.84 -4.05
CA TYR A 48 2.25 -2.14 -2.82
C TYR A 48 3.74 -2.03 -2.58
N ARG A 49 4.14 -0.89 -2.02
CA ARG A 49 5.54 -0.53 -1.76
C ARG A 49 5.68 -0.10 -0.32
N LEU A 50 6.55 -0.79 0.41
CA LEU A 50 7.04 -0.42 1.72
C LEU A 50 8.35 0.33 1.55
N GLU A 51 8.40 1.57 2.01
CA GLU A 51 9.58 2.42 1.98
C GLU A 51 9.97 2.81 3.41
N THR A 52 11.26 2.75 3.69
CA THR A 52 11.90 3.23 4.91
C THR A 52 13.21 3.91 4.51
N GLU A 53 13.91 4.52 5.45
CA GLU A 53 15.21 5.15 5.18
C GLU A 53 16.23 4.21 4.51
N ASN A 54 16.24 2.92 4.86
CA ASN A 54 17.26 1.97 4.41
C ASN A 54 16.71 0.80 3.57
N LEU A 55 15.41 0.78 3.29
CA LEU A 55 14.75 -0.34 2.63
C LEU A 55 13.60 0.15 1.75
N SER A 56 13.56 -0.34 0.52
CA SER A 56 12.40 -0.27 -0.36
C SER A 56 12.03 -1.70 -0.78
N ARG A 57 10.79 -2.09 -0.49
CA ARG A 57 10.26 -3.42 -0.83
C ARG A 57 8.95 -3.28 -1.57
N THR A 58 8.89 -3.90 -2.73
CA THR A 58 7.72 -3.88 -3.61
C THR A 58 7.16 -5.28 -3.78
N LYS A 59 5.84 -5.41 -3.71
CA LYS A 59 5.12 -6.67 -3.94
C LYS A 59 3.82 -6.38 -4.66
N LYS A 60 3.28 -7.41 -5.31
CA LYS A 60 2.02 -7.35 -6.04
C LYS A 60 0.89 -8.00 -5.27
N MET A 61 -0.33 -7.52 -5.47
CA MET A 61 -1.57 -8.10 -4.93
C MET A 61 -2.69 -7.99 -5.97
N ILE A 62 -3.66 -8.90 -5.90
CA ILE A 62 -4.81 -8.89 -6.79
C ILE A 62 -6.05 -8.63 -5.94
N ILE A 63 -6.84 -7.63 -6.32
CA ILE A 63 -8.19 -7.43 -5.80
C ILE A 63 -9.13 -8.25 -6.66
N VAL A 64 -9.88 -9.14 -6.00
CA VAL A 64 -10.98 -9.90 -6.59
C VAL A 64 -12.25 -9.47 -5.87
N ARG A 65 -13.32 -9.20 -6.63
CA ARG A 65 -14.67 -8.94 -6.12
C ARG A 65 -15.61 -9.99 -6.66
#